data_AF-A0A924V257-F1
#
_entry.id   AF-A0A924V257-F1
#
_cell.length_a   1.000
_cell.length_b   1.000
_cell.length_c   1.000
_cell.angle_alpha   90.00
_cell.angle_beta   90.00
_cell.angle_gamma   90.00
#
_symmetry.space_group_name_H-M   'P 1'
#
loop_
_entity.id
_entity.type
_entity.pdbx_description
1 polymer ?
#
loop_
_entity_poly.entity_id
_entity_poly.type
_entity_poly.pdbx_seq_one_letter_code
_entity_poly.pdbx_strand_id
1 'polypeptide(L)'
;MIKPLIPIFAATFLLISWLVPHHYYPWLTGVSEFSAFLAALVLSLLLFKKQIVLPRAAMLFAMTALIPLIQWLSDIIFFSGDAIIVSSYLLGFATVMMIGYNLSIDESIRTKSYQGLAAVFIIGAVLSTWIAFR
;
A
#
# COMPACT_ATOMS: atom_id res chain seq x y z
N MET A 1 -20.90 5.43 11.21
CA MET A 1 -21.23 4.58 10.05
C MET A 1 -20.08 4.43 9.03
N ILE A 2 -19.15 5.38 8.90
CA ILE A 2 -18.08 5.36 7.86
C ILE A 2 -16.93 4.37 8.16
N LYS A 3 -16.58 4.14 9.44
CA LYS A 3 -15.45 3.27 9.83
C LYS A 3 -15.46 1.84 9.26
N PRO A 4 -16.60 1.09 9.20
CA PRO A 4 -16.61 -0.24 8.61
C PRO A 4 -16.52 -0.25 7.06
N LEU A 5 -16.79 0.87 6.40
CA LEU A 5 -16.69 0.97 4.94
C LEU A 5 -15.24 1.12 4.46
N ILE A 6 -14.36 1.67 5.30
CA ILE A 6 -12.96 1.96 4.95
C ILE A 6 -12.21 0.68 4.51
N PRO A 7 -12.24 -0.45 5.27
CA PRO A 7 -11.58 -1.67 4.84
C PRO A 7 -12.16 -2.25 3.53
N ILE A 8 -13.45 -2.07 3.27
CA ILE A 8 -14.10 -2.54 2.05
C ILE A 8 -13.58 -1.75 0.84
N PHE A 9 -13.53 -0.42 0.93
CA PHE A 9 -12.97 0.40 -0.14
C PHE A 9 -11.49 0.09 -0.39
N ALA A 10 -10.70 -0.07 0.68
CA ALA A 10 -9.30 -0.46 0.56
C ALA A 10 -9.14 -1.84 -0.12
N ALA A 11 -9.95 -2.82 0.28
CA ALA A 11 -9.96 -4.15 -0.34
C ALA A 11 -10.30 -4.08 -1.83
N THR A 12 -11.29 -3.26 -2.23
CA THR A 12 -11.62 -3.05 -3.63
C THR A 12 -10.45 -2.49 -4.42
N PHE A 13 -9.77 -1.45 -3.91
CA PHE A 13 -8.59 -0.89 -4.58
C PHE A 13 -7.42 -1.89 -4.65
N LEU A 14 -7.22 -2.71 -3.62
CA LEU A 14 -6.20 -3.76 -3.62
C LEU A 14 -6.51 -4.85 -4.64
N LEU A 15 -7.78 -5.27 -4.75
CA LEU A 15 -8.23 -6.21 -5.78
C LEU A 15 -8.06 -5.64 -7.18
N ILE A 16 -8.40 -4.37 -7.41
CA ILE A 16 -8.15 -3.70 -8.70
C ILE A 16 -6.65 -3.68 -8.99
N SER A 17 -5.82 -3.34 -8.00
CA SER A 17 -4.36 -3.32 -8.15
C SER A 17 -3.82 -4.66 -8.67
N TRP A 18 -4.37 -5.77 -8.20
CA TRP A 18 -3.96 -7.11 -8.63
C TRP A 18 -4.62 -7.52 -9.96
N LEU A 19 -5.93 -7.33 -10.13
CA LEU A 19 -6.71 -7.96 -11.19
C LEU A 19 -6.75 -7.19 -12.51
N VAL A 20 -6.24 -5.96 -12.56
CA VAL A 20 -6.24 -5.16 -13.80
C VAL A 20 -5.32 -5.81 -14.85
N PRO A 21 -5.83 -6.18 -16.04
CA PRO A 21 -5.03 -6.81 -17.10
C PRO A 21 -4.34 -5.80 -18.03
N HIS A 22 -4.61 -4.50 -17.84
CA HIS A 22 -4.14 -3.45 -18.73
C HIS A 22 -2.68 -3.10 -18.47
N HIS A 23 -1.80 -3.54 -19.37
CA HIS A 23 -0.38 -3.21 -19.37
C HIS A 23 -0.03 -2.50 -20.68
N TYR A 24 -0.18 -1.18 -20.69
CA TYR A 24 0.15 -0.36 -21.87
C TYR A 24 1.33 0.55 -21.58
N TYR A 25 2.14 0.77 -22.61
CA TYR A 25 3.17 1.81 -22.58
C TYR A 25 2.54 3.21 -22.50
N PRO A 26 3.24 4.19 -21.89
CA PRO A 26 4.60 4.11 -21.36
C PRO A 26 4.72 3.50 -19.96
N TRP A 27 3.61 3.24 -19.27
CA TRP A 27 3.62 2.88 -17.85
C TRP A 27 2.81 1.60 -17.59
N LEU A 28 3.48 0.45 -17.74
CA LEU A 28 2.87 -0.87 -17.71
C LEU A 28 2.09 -1.16 -16.41
N THR A 29 2.58 -0.64 -15.28
CA THR A 29 2.05 -0.92 -13.95
C THR A 29 1.28 0.24 -13.34
N GLY A 30 1.12 1.37 -14.05
CA GLY A 30 0.62 2.61 -13.46
C GLY A 30 -0.76 2.49 -12.80
N VAL A 31 -1.71 1.76 -13.40
CA VAL A 31 -3.04 1.54 -12.80
C VAL A 31 -2.94 0.67 -11.55
N SER A 32 -2.11 -0.37 -11.59
CA SER A 32 -1.89 -1.28 -10.46
C SER A 32 -1.26 -0.54 -9.28
N GLU A 33 -0.21 0.23 -9.56
CA GLU A 33 0.55 1.02 -8.59
C GLU A 33 -0.31 2.09 -7.93
N PHE A 34 -1.06 2.86 -8.73
CA PHE A 34 -1.95 3.90 -8.21
C PHE A 34 -3.10 3.31 -7.38
N SER A 35 -3.63 2.15 -7.78
CA SER A 35 -4.68 1.47 -7.01
C SER A 35 -4.14 0.96 -5.66
N ALA A 36 -2.93 0.41 -5.61
CA ALA A 36 -2.30 0.03 -4.34
C ALA A 36 -2.07 1.25 -3.43
N PHE A 37 -1.61 2.36 -4.02
CA PHE A 37 -1.45 3.62 -3.30
C PHE A 37 -2.79 4.12 -2.72
N LEU A 38 -3.87 4.10 -3.52
CA LEU A 38 -5.21 4.47 -3.03
C LEU A 38 -5.70 3.55 -1.92
N ALA A 39 -5.44 2.24 -2.00
CA ALA A 39 -5.77 1.31 -0.92
C ALA A 39 -5.07 1.69 0.39
N ALA A 40 -3.76 1.99 0.33
CA ALA A 40 -2.99 2.44 1.48
C ALA A 40 -3.49 3.79 2.04
N LEU A 41 -3.79 4.75 1.15
CA LEU A 41 -4.33 6.06 1.51
C LEU A 41 -5.68 5.93 2.21
N VAL A 42 -6.59 5.11 1.69
CA VAL A 42 -7.89 4.83 2.31
C VAL A 42 -7.73 4.17 3.68
N LEU A 43 -6.84 3.17 3.81
CA LEU A 43 -6.56 2.54 5.10
C LEU A 43 -5.99 3.49 6.14
N SER A 44 -5.19 4.48 5.73
CA SER A 44 -4.61 5.49 6.63
C SER A 44 -5.69 6.26 7.42
N LEU A 45 -6.90 6.40 6.86
CA LEU A 45 -8.05 7.02 7.53
C LEU A 45 -8.49 6.28 8.80
N LEU A 46 -8.16 4.99 8.96
CA LEU A 46 -8.43 4.23 10.19
C LEU A 46 -7.60 4.72 11.38
N LEU A 47 -6.45 5.35 11.10
CA LEU A 47 -5.54 5.91 12.10
C LEU A 47 -5.77 7.42 12.30
N PHE A 48 -6.66 8.04 11.53
CA PHE A 48 -6.94 9.47 11.67
C PHE A 48 -7.47 9.80 13.07
N LYS A 49 -6.86 10.81 13.71
CA LYS A 49 -7.13 11.23 15.10
C LYS A 49 -6.87 10.17 16.17
N LYS A 50 -6.17 9.07 15.86
CA LYS A 50 -5.68 8.12 16.86
C LYS A 50 -4.25 8.47 17.27
N GLN A 51 -3.85 8.04 18.46
CA GLN A 51 -2.43 7.99 18.81
C GLN A 51 -1.78 6.87 17.99
N ILE A 52 -0.85 7.24 17.13
CA ILE A 52 -0.16 6.31 16.24
C ILE A 52 1.14 5.88 16.91
N VAL A 53 1.33 4.58 17.06
CA VAL A 53 2.61 4.02 17.48
C VAL A 53 3.49 3.85 16.24
N LEU A 54 4.70 4.41 16.26
CA LEU A 54 5.69 4.25 15.20
C LEU A 54 6.57 3.00 15.48
N PRO A 55 6.39 1.88 14.76
CA PRO A 55 7.30 0.76 14.93
C PRO A 55 8.67 1.10 14.35
N ARG A 56 9.74 0.68 15.05
CA ARG A 56 11.14 0.95 14.64
C ARG A 56 11.43 0.49 13.21
N ALA A 57 10.85 -0.64 12.79
CA ALA A 57 10.97 -1.14 11.43
C ALA A 57 10.39 -0.13 10.41
N ALA A 58 9.19 0.40 10.62
CA ALA A 58 8.64 1.41 9.70
C ALA A 58 9.48 2.68 9.65
N MET A 59 10.03 3.10 10.79
CA MET A 59 10.94 4.24 10.83
C MET A 59 12.21 4.00 10.01
N LEU A 60 12.81 2.81 10.10
CA LEU A 60 13.98 2.44 9.30
C LEU A 60 13.67 2.57 7.79
N PHE A 61 12.57 2.00 7.33
CA PHE A 61 12.19 2.10 5.91
C PHE A 61 11.82 3.52 5.50
N ALA A 62 11.17 4.30 6.37
CA ALA A 62 10.90 5.71 6.11
C ALA A 62 12.21 6.51 5.95
N MET A 63 13.24 6.21 6.75
CA MET A 63 14.56 6.84 6.62
C MET A 63 15.25 6.44 5.31
N THR A 64 15.10 5.19 4.85
CA THR A 64 15.64 4.78 3.54
C THR A 64 15.03 5.54 2.36
N ALA A 65 13.83 6.10 2.51
CA ALA A 65 13.22 6.96 1.50
C ALA A 65 13.97 8.28 1.28
N LEU A 66 14.88 8.67 2.17
CA LEU A 66 15.76 9.82 1.96
C LEU A 66 16.93 9.50 1.04
N ILE A 67 17.29 8.22 0.87
CA ILE A 67 18.46 7.81 0.08
C ILE A 67 18.32 8.24 -1.39
N PRO A 68 17.21 7.98 -2.11
CA PRO A 68 17.09 8.41 -3.51
C PRO A 68 17.11 9.94 -3.64
N LEU A 69 16.55 10.67 -2.66
CA LEU A 69 16.58 12.13 -2.65
C LEU A 69 18.01 12.67 -2.48
N ILE A 70 18.80 12.08 -1.58
CA ILE A 70 20.21 12.44 -1.38
C ILE A 70 21.03 12.10 -2.63
N GLN A 71 20.76 10.95 -3.26
CA GLN A 71 21.41 10.55 -4.51
C GLN A 71 21.10 11.52 -5.65
N TRP A 72 19.88 12.03 -5.74
CA TRP A 72 19.53 13.08 -6.70
C TRP A 72 20.26 14.40 -6.40
N LEU A 73 20.31 14.83 -5.14
CA LEU A 73 21.06 16.03 -4.74
C LEU A 73 22.58 15.91 -4.94
N SER A 74 23.09 14.69 -5.10
CA SER A 74 24.50 14.38 -5.31
C SER A 74 24.83 14.06 -6.77
N ASP A 75 23.91 14.32 -7.70
CA ASP A 75 24.03 14.02 -9.14
C ASP A 75 24.26 12.53 -9.49
N ILE A 76 23.95 11.61 -8.56
CA ILE A 76 24.00 10.16 -8.79
C ILE A 76 22.77 9.70 -9.58
N ILE A 77 21.60 10.25 -9.25
CA ILE A 77 20.36 10.06 -10.02
C ILE A 77 20.15 11.31 -10.87
N PHE A 78 20.12 11.15 -12.18
CA PHE A 78 20.01 12.28 -13.11
C PHE A 78 18.60 12.92 -13.11
N PHE A 79 17.54 12.11 -13.11
CA PHE A 79 16.17 12.61 -13.14
C PHE A 79 15.55 12.64 -11.75
N SER A 80 15.06 13.81 -11.34
CA SER A 80 14.34 13.97 -10.06
C SER A 80 13.10 13.08 -9.95
N GLY A 81 12.44 12.78 -11.08
CA GLY A 81 11.29 11.89 -11.15
C GLY A 81 11.58 10.50 -10.59
N ASP A 82 12.74 9.93 -10.94
CA ASP A 82 13.14 8.60 -10.45
C ASP A 82 13.30 8.61 -8.93
N ALA A 83 13.99 9.64 -8.40
CA ALA A 83 14.18 9.79 -6.97
C ALA A 83 12.86 9.97 -6.22
N ILE A 84 11.94 10.80 -6.73
CA ILE A 84 10.61 11.03 -6.12
C ILE A 84 9.78 9.75 -6.13
N ILE A 85 9.75 9.02 -7.24
CA ILE A 85 8.97 7.78 -7.37
C ILE A 85 9.49 6.73 -6.39
N VAL A 86 10.79 6.45 -6.38
CA VAL A 86 11.39 5.45 -5.48
C VAL A 86 11.18 5.83 -4.01
N SER A 87 11.37 7.11 -3.67
CA SER A 87 11.12 7.59 -2.30
C SER A 87 9.66 7.43 -1.90
N SER A 88 8.73 7.68 -2.82
CA SER A 88 7.29 7.50 -2.58
C SER A 88 6.92 6.04 -2.34
N TYR A 89 7.54 5.09 -3.06
CA TYR A 89 7.37 3.65 -2.79
C TYR A 89 7.84 3.26 -1.39
N LEU A 90 9.02 3.72 -0.98
CA LEU A 90 9.58 3.43 0.34
C LEU A 90 8.72 4.04 1.47
N LEU A 91 8.23 5.26 1.29
CA LEU A 91 7.28 5.88 2.22
C LEU A 91 5.93 5.18 2.25
N GLY A 92 5.42 4.74 1.10
CA GLY A 92 4.19 3.94 1.01
C GLY A 92 4.32 2.63 1.77
N PHE A 93 5.43 1.92 1.58
CA PHE A 93 5.73 0.69 2.32
C PHE A 93 5.82 0.93 3.84
N ALA A 94 6.55 1.96 4.27
CA ALA A 94 6.63 2.35 5.67
C ALA A 94 5.24 2.67 6.27
N THR A 95 4.39 3.35 5.49
CA THR A 95 3.02 3.70 5.89
C THR A 95 2.16 2.46 6.09
N VAL A 96 2.17 1.50 5.16
CA VAL A 96 1.38 0.27 5.27
C VAL A 96 1.86 -0.60 6.45
N MET A 97 3.17 -0.67 6.71
CA MET A 97 3.68 -1.35 7.90
C MET A 97 3.19 -0.68 9.20
N MET A 98 3.21 0.66 9.25
CA MET A 98 2.70 1.41 10.41
C MET A 98 1.20 1.16 10.61
N ILE A 99 0.41 1.12 9.52
CA ILE A 99 -1.01 0.77 9.56
C ILE A 99 -1.20 -0.64 10.12
N GLY A 100 -0.51 -1.64 9.55
CA GLY A 100 -0.61 -3.04 9.99
C GLY A 100 -0.23 -3.21 11.47
N TYR A 101 0.82 -2.52 11.93
CA TYR A 101 1.23 -2.54 13.32
C TYR A 101 0.18 -1.93 14.25
N ASN A 102 -0.37 -0.75 13.91
CA ASN A 102 -1.37 -0.11 14.77
C ASN A 102 -2.70 -0.88 14.80
N LEU A 103 -3.05 -1.60 13.74
CA LEU A 103 -4.23 -2.48 13.71
C LEU A 103 -4.00 -3.78 14.51
N SER A 104 -2.76 -4.20 14.73
CA SER A 104 -2.44 -5.44 15.44
C SER A 104 -2.36 -5.29 16.97
N ILE A 105 -2.36 -4.06 17.49
CA ILE A 105 -2.30 -3.76 18.93
C ILE A 105 -3.53 -4.30 19.66
N ASP A 106 -4.74 -4.07 19.11
CA ASP A 106 -5.99 -4.58 19.65
C ASP A 106 -6.29 -5.96 19.07
N GLU A 107 -6.49 -6.96 19.93
CA GLU A 107 -6.69 -8.35 19.51
C GLU A 107 -7.95 -8.58 18.65
N SER A 108 -9.05 -7.86 18.95
CA SER A 108 -10.30 -7.96 18.17
C SER A 108 -10.10 -7.36 16.78
N ILE A 109 -9.43 -6.21 16.71
CA ILE A 109 -9.13 -5.55 15.43
C ILE A 109 -8.14 -6.40 14.63
N ARG A 110 -7.07 -6.89 15.27
CA ARG A 110 -6.05 -7.75 14.66
C ARG A 110 -6.66 -8.94 13.95
N THR A 111 -7.51 -9.69 14.66
CA THR A 111 -8.15 -10.90 14.11
C THR A 111 -9.02 -10.56 12.91
N LYS A 112 -9.83 -9.51 12.99
CA LYS A 112 -10.68 -9.04 11.88
C LYS A 112 -9.85 -8.56 10.69
N SER A 113 -8.76 -7.84 10.94
CA SER A 113 -7.86 -7.35 9.89
C SER A 113 -7.17 -8.51 9.15
N TYR A 114 -6.70 -9.53 9.87
CA TYR A 114 -6.10 -10.71 9.26
C TYR A 114 -7.10 -11.55 8.47
N GLN A 115 -8.30 -11.76 9.00
CA GLN A 115 -9.39 -12.43 8.27
C GLN A 115 -9.78 -11.66 7.01
N GLY A 116 -9.90 -10.34 7.11
CA GLY A 116 -10.18 -9.47 5.96
C GLY A 116 -9.10 -9.56 4.88
N LEU A 117 -7.83 -9.51 5.26
CA LEU A 117 -6.71 -9.65 4.32
C LEU A 117 -6.69 -11.03 3.66
N ALA A 118 -6.89 -12.10 4.43
CA ALA A 118 -6.98 -13.46 3.91
C ALA A 118 -8.13 -13.61 2.90
N ALA A 119 -9.30 -13.03 3.20
CA ALA A 119 -10.44 -13.02 2.29
C ALA A 119 -10.11 -12.28 0.98
N VAL A 120 -9.44 -11.13 1.04
CA VAL A 120 -8.99 -10.39 -0.15
C VAL A 120 -8.05 -11.23 -1.01
N PHE A 121 -7.09 -11.94 -0.40
CA PHE A 121 -6.18 -12.82 -1.14
C PHE A 121 -6.88 -14.01 -1.78
N ILE A 122 -7.81 -14.65 -1.08
CA ILE A 122 -8.58 -15.78 -1.64
C ILE A 122 -9.46 -15.29 -2.80
N ILE A 123 -10.19 -14.19 -2.62
CA ILE A 123 -11.03 -13.60 -3.67
C ILE A 123 -10.18 -13.20 -4.87
N GLY A 124 -9.05 -12.52 -4.64
CA GLY A 124 -8.11 -12.14 -5.68
C GLY A 124 -7.57 -13.34 -6.45
N ALA A 125 -7.15 -14.41 -5.76
CA ALA A 125 -6.65 -15.62 -6.39
C ALA A 125 -7.72 -16.33 -7.24
N VAL A 126 -8.95 -16.46 -6.73
CA VAL A 126 -10.07 -17.06 -7.47
C VAL A 126 -10.40 -16.25 -8.71
N LEU A 127 -10.53 -14.93 -8.58
CA LEU A 127 -10.82 -14.04 -9.71
C LEU A 127 -9.69 -14.03 -10.73
N SER A 128 -8.42 -14.00 -10.28
CA SER A 128 -7.25 -14.06 -11.17
C SER A 128 -7.23 -15.37 -11.97
N THR A 129 -7.51 -16.49 -11.31
CA THR A 129 -7.59 -17.81 -11.96
C THR A 129 -8.74 -17.83 -12.99
N TRP A 130 -9.89 -17.28 -12.64
CA TRP A 130 -11.04 -17.20 -13.55
C TRP A 130 -10.75 -16.33 -14.78
N ILE A 131 -10.09 -15.18 -14.60
CA ILE A 131 -9.65 -14.31 -15.70
C ILE A 131 -8.67 -15.05 -16.61
N ALA A 132 -7.76 -15.85 -16.05
CA ALA A 132 -6.78 -16.61 -16.83
C ALA A 132 -7.40 -17.74 -17.68
N PHE A 133 -8.54 -18.28 -17.26
CA PHE A 133 -9.26 -19.35 -17.99
C PHE A 133 -10.29 -18.84 -19.00
N ARG A 134 -10.59 -17.53 -19.00
CA ARG A 134 -11.53 -16.91 -19.93
C ARG A 134 -10.82 -16.29 -21.12
#